data_AF-A0A2U0AAN2-F1
#
_entry.id   AF-A0A2U0AAN2-F1
#
_cell.length_a   1.000
_cell.length_b   1.000
_cell.length_c   1.000
_cell.angle_alpha   90.00
_cell.angle_beta   90.00
_cell.angle_gamma   90.00
#
_symmetry.space_group_name_H-M   'P 1'
#
loop_
_entity.id
_entity.type
_entity.pdbx_description
1 polymer ?
#
loop_
_entity_poly.entity_id
_entity_poly.type
_entity_poly.pdbx_seq_one_letter_code
_entity_poly.pdbx_strand_id
1 'polypeptide(L)' 'MIQFDRNDGWKIDAKKRLISHSCGFEAEFKGCEIYGIKHFPIEATIRDIRNMVVKAEEILSEANKKL' A
#
# COMPACT_ATOMS: atom_id res chain seq x y z
N MET A 1 8.91 -13.58 3.31
CA MET A 1 7.70 -13.29 4.11
C MET A 1 7.87 -11.88 4.65
N ILE A 2 7.10 -10.93 4.14
CA ILE A 2 7.16 -9.53 4.59
C ILE A 2 6.44 -9.45 5.93
N GLN A 3 7.16 -9.03 6.97
CA GLN A 3 6.56 -8.75 8.28
C GLN A 3 5.98 -7.35 8.26
N PHE A 4 4.69 -7.24 8.57
CA PHE A 4 3.98 -5.97 8.72
C PHE A 4 4.32 -5.41 10.11
N ASP A 5 5.12 -4.35 10.13
CA ASP A 5 5.48 -3.68 11.38
C ASP A 5 4.28 -2.86 11.89
N ARG A 6 4.02 -2.88 13.20
CA ARG A 6 2.86 -2.20 13.80
C ARG A 6 3.00 -0.68 13.86
N ASN A 7 4.20 -0.14 13.57
CA ASN A 7 4.42 1.27 13.31
C ASN A 7 4.37 1.48 11.79
N ASP A 8 3.14 1.54 11.32
CA ASP A 8 2.65 1.55 9.94
C ASP A 8 3.39 2.56 9.05
N GLY A 9 4.56 2.17 8.50
CA GLY A 9 5.44 2.98 7.64
C GLY A 9 4.85 3.41 6.30
N TRP A 10 3.53 3.57 6.26
CA TRP A 10 2.67 3.96 5.17
C TRP A 10 2.66 5.47 4.98
N LYS A 11 2.73 5.90 3.72
CA LYS A 11 2.61 7.29 3.31
C LYS A 11 1.67 7.39 2.12
N ILE A 12 0.74 8.33 2.19
CA ILE A 12 -0.26 8.58 1.13
C ILE A 12 0.02 9.96 0.54
N ASP A 13 0.30 10.00 -0.76
CA ASP A 13 0.35 11.24 -1.56
C ASP A 13 -0.92 11.30 -2.42
N ALA A 14 -1.93 12.02 -1.92
CA ALA A 14 -3.21 12.18 -2.62
C ALA A 14 -3.08 12.96 -3.94
N LYS A 15 -2.10 13.85 -4.08
CA LYS A 15 -1.88 14.61 -5.33
C LYS A 15 -1.32 13.70 -6.42
N LYS A 16 -0.42 12.79 -6.06
CA LYS A 16 0.18 11.81 -6.98
C LYS A 16 -0.60 10.50 -7.07
N ARG A 17 -1.66 10.34 -6.27
CA ARG A 17 -2.43 9.08 -6.15
C ARG A 17 -1.54 7.87 -5.87
N LEU A 18 -0.58 8.06 -4.96
CA LEU A 18 0.46 7.08 -4.64
C LEU A 18 0.40 6.73 -3.15
N ILE A 19 0.42 5.44 -2.84
CA ILE A 19 0.63 4.92 -1.49
C ILE A 19 1.94 4.13 -1.46
N SER A 20 2.73 4.36 -0.43
CA SER A 20 4.05 3.74 -0.28
C SER A 20 4.25 3.21 1.14
N HIS A 21 5.06 2.16 1.28
CA HIS A 21 5.44 1.58 2.56
C HIS A 21 6.97 1.54 2.71
N SER A 22 7.45 1.58 3.95
CA SER A 22 8.89 1.56 4.30
C SER A 22 9.66 0.35 3.76
N CYS A 23 8.98 -0.77 3.47
CA CYS A 23 9.60 -1.94 2.84
C CYS A 23 9.92 -1.74 1.35
N GLY A 24 9.62 -0.57 0.77
CA GLY A 24 9.80 -0.28 -0.65
C GLY A 24 8.60 -0.65 -1.52
N PHE A 25 7.45 -1.01 -0.95
CA PHE A 25 6.22 -1.14 -1.73
C PHE A 25 5.73 0.24 -2.17
N GLU A 26 5.41 0.37 -3.46
CA GLU A 26 4.77 1.56 -4.01
C GLU A 26 3.66 1.14 -4.97
N ALA A 27 2.48 1.71 -4.76
CA ALA A 27 1.32 1.42 -5.59
C ALA A 27 0.49 2.68 -5.87
N GLU A 28 -0.09 2.72 -7.05
CA GLU A 28 -1.04 3.74 -7.44
C GLU A 28 -2.47 3.33 -7.05
N PHE A 29 -3.26 4.32 -6.64
CA PHE A 29 -4.63 4.09 -6.19
C PHE A 29 -5.65 5.02 -6.82
N LYS A 30 -6.90 4.54 -6.94
CA LYS A 30 -8.04 5.34 -7.42
C LYS A 30 -9.20 5.13 -6.45
N GLY A 31 -9.59 6.18 -5.73
CA GLY A 31 -10.49 6.03 -4.60
C GLY A 31 -9.81 5.23 -3.49
N CYS A 32 -10.38 4.06 -3.13
CA CYS A 32 -9.81 3.16 -2.13
C CYS A 32 -9.11 1.93 -2.73
N GLU A 33 -9.04 1.81 -4.06
CA GLU A 33 -8.56 0.60 -4.74
C GLU A 33 -7.16 0.78 -5.29
N ILE A 34 -6.34 -0.26 -5.18
CA ILE A 34 -5.03 -0.32 -5.83
C ILE A 34 -5.22 -0.77 -7.27
N TYR A 35 -4.82 0.08 -8.22
CA TYR A 35 -4.97 -0.24 -9.66
C TYR A 35 -3.64 -0.52 -10.36
N GLY A 36 -2.50 -0.27 -9.70
CA GLY A 36 -1.18 -0.55 -10.26
C GLY A 36 -0.10 -0.60 -9.19
N ILE A 37 0.81 -1.56 -9.30
CA ILE A 37 2.00 -1.66 -8.43
C ILE A 37 3.20 -1.11 -9.21
N LYS A 38 3.84 -0.07 -8.68
CA LYS A 38 5.03 0.55 -9.28
C LYS A 38 6.31 -0.13 -8.85
N HIS A 39 6.40 -0.46 -7.57
CA HIS A 39 7.59 -1.07 -7.01
C HIS A 39 7.21 -2.07 -5.93
N PHE A 40 7.92 -3.19 -5.92
CA PHE A 40 7.80 -4.23 -4.92
C PHE A 40 9.18 -4.87 -4.71
N PRO A 41 9.58 -5.21 -3.47
CA PRO A 41 10.82 -5.93 -3.22
C PRO A 41 10.96 -7.20 -4.06
N ILE A 42 12.15 -7.44 -4.62
CA ILE A 42 12.41 -8.57 -5.52
C ILE A 42 12.24 -9.94 -4.86
N GLU A 43 12.51 -10.01 -3.55
CA GLU A 43 12.39 -11.20 -2.70
C GLU A 43 10.91 -11.53 -2.33
N ALA A 44 9.96 -10.72 -2.80
CA ALA A 44 8.58 -10.87 -2.40
C ALA A 44 7.84 -11.98 -3.15
N THR A 45 7.01 -12.70 -2.41
CA THR A 45 6.10 -13.68 -3.00
C THR A 45 4.81 -13.02 -3.46
N ILE A 46 4.07 -13.71 -4.35
CA ILE A 46 2.70 -13.31 -4.75
C ILE A 46 1.79 -13.15 -3.52
N ARG A 47 2.00 -13.96 -2.46
CA ARG A 47 1.24 -13.85 -1.21
C ARG A 47 1.58 -12.55 -0.48
N ASP A 48 2.85 -12.17 -0.42
CA ASP A 48 3.28 -10.90 0.18
C ASP A 48 2.64 -9.72 -0.59
N ILE A 49 2.61 -9.80 -1.93
CA ILE A 49 1.97 -8.78 -2.78
C ILE A 49 0.49 -8.65 -2.47
N ARG A 50 -0.27 -9.76 -2.44
CA ARG A 50 -1.71 -9.73 -2.12
C ARG A 50 -1.98 -9.13 -0.75
N ASN A 51 -1.21 -9.52 0.26
CA ASN A 51 -1.37 -8.99 1.60
C ASN A 51 -1.10 -7.48 1.65
N MET A 52 -0.05 -7.00 0.95
CA MET A 52 0.26 -5.57 0.87
C MET A 52 -0.83 -4.77 0.16
N VAL A 53 -1.39 -5.31 -0.93
CA VAL A 53 -2.50 -4.66 -1.63
C VAL A 53 -3.73 -4.53 -0.73
N VAL A 54 -4.18 -5.63 -0.12
CA VAL A 54 -5.33 -5.60 0.79
C VAL A 54 -5.12 -4.59 1.92
N LYS A 55 -3.93 -4.58 2.52
CA LYS A 55 -3.62 -3.63 3.59
C LYS A 55 -3.62 -2.18 3.11
N ALA A 56 -3.11 -1.91 1.92
CA ALA A 56 -3.13 -0.58 1.34
C ALA A 56 -4.58 -0.08 1.10
N GLU A 57 -5.47 -0.94 0.61
CA GLU A 57 -6.89 -0.62 0.39
C GLU A 57 -7.64 -0.35 1.70
N GLU A 58 -7.35 -1.12 2.75
CA GLU A 58 -7.88 -0.86 4.11
C GLU A 58 -7.48 0.54 4.58
N ILE A 59 -6.20 0.90 4.47
CA ILE A 59 -5.67 2.20 4.89
C ILE A 59 -6.30 3.35 4.09
N LEU A 60 -6.46 3.18 2.77
CA LEU A 60 -7.13 4.17 1.92
C LEU A 60 -8.61 4.34 2.29
N SER A 61 -9.30 3.24 2.60
CA SER A 61 -10.70 3.26 3.04
C SER A 61 -10.86 3.99 4.37
N GLU A 62 -9.96 3.77 5.32
CA GLU A 62 -9.95 4.49 6.60
C GLU A 62 -9.63 5.98 6.43
N ALA A 63 -8.68 6.32 5.56
CA ALA A 63 -8.34 7.71 5.27
C ALA A 63 -9.52 8.48 4.65
N ASN A 64 -10.26 7.85 3.73
CA ASN A 64 -11.44 8.45 3.11
C ASN A 64 -12.63 8.61 4.07
N LYS A 65 -12.76 7.78 5.11
CA LYS A 65 -13.82 7.94 6.13
C LYS A 65 -13.57 9.10 7.11
N LYS A 66 -12.34 9.61 7.18
CA LYS A 66 -11.93 10.71 8.07
C LYS A 66 -11.95 12.09 7.39
N LEU A 67 -12.25 12.13 6.09
CA LEU A 67 -12.49 13.33 5.29
C LEU A 67 -14.00 13.63 5.24
#